data_AF-A0AAD9NJK7-F1
#
_entry.id   AF-A0AAD9NJK7-F1
#
_cell.length_a   1.000
_cell.length_b   1.000
_cell.length_c   1.000
_cell.angle_alpha   90.00
_cell.angle_beta   90.00
_cell.angle_gamma   90.00
#
_symmetry.space_group_name_H-M   'P 1'
#
loop_
_entity.id
_entity.type
_entity.pdbx_description
1 polymer ?
#
loop_
_entity_poly.entity_id
_entity_poly.type
_entity_poly.pdbx_seq_one_letter_code
_entity_poly.pdbx_strand_id
1 'polypeptide(L)'
;MLLRFELVSNSNYTAIAEYIDFTLGDESSDYTATFGPAVLRSGITDESWALSNGTKFGTKNHDNNPAKCSSLGGGKAGGWWWSRPSTLSSMCSLTNLNGVYDDARLGPHRMVWHGLEEPAPLRRSRMMVRPMDFDVVACPNPCLNGGTCLAPVSVECSAQVDVVYV
;
A
#
# COMPACT_ATOMS: atom_id res chain seq x y z
N MET A 1 0.48 2.71 -11.75
CA MET A 1 -0.03 3.64 -10.71
C MET A 1 0.93 3.61 -9.53
N LEU A 2 0.85 4.58 -8.61
CA LEU A 2 1.40 4.46 -7.27
C LEU A 2 0.36 3.78 -6.38
N LEU A 3 0.75 2.76 -5.61
CA LEU A 3 -0.03 2.25 -4.49
C LEU A 3 0.66 2.65 -3.18
N ARG A 4 -0.08 3.31 -2.30
CA ARG A 4 0.37 3.73 -0.98
C ARG A 4 -0.38 2.99 0.11
N PHE A 5 0.40 2.45 1.05
CA PHE A 5 -0.06 1.89 2.30
C PHE A 5 0.21 2.90 3.41
N GLU A 6 -0.82 3.24 4.18
CA GLU A 6 -0.68 4.00 5.43
C GLU A 6 -1.17 3.16 6.60
N LEU A 7 -0.33 3.04 7.62
CA LEU A 7 -0.56 2.16 8.76
C LEU A 7 -0.47 2.97 10.03
N VAL A 8 -1.35 2.65 10.99
CA VAL A 8 -1.29 3.21 12.34
C VAL A 8 -1.42 2.09 13.35
N SER A 9 -0.46 1.96 14.26
CA SER A 9 -0.50 1.01 15.35
C SER A 9 -1.40 1.48 16.50
N ASN A 10 -1.70 0.57 17.42
CA ASN A 10 -2.37 0.89 18.68
C ASN A 10 -1.57 1.88 19.55
N SER A 11 -0.23 1.88 19.49
CA SER A 11 0.68 2.85 20.11
C SER A 11 0.70 4.23 19.44
N ASN A 12 -0.10 4.46 18.39
CA ASN A 12 -0.05 5.63 17.50
C ASN A 12 1.20 5.70 16.59
N TYR A 13 1.99 4.64 16.50
CA TYR A 13 3.10 4.58 15.56
C TYR A 13 2.57 4.58 14.12
N THR A 14 3.16 5.37 13.22
CA THR A 14 2.71 5.47 11.82
C THR A 14 3.77 4.95 10.87
N ALA A 15 3.32 4.24 9.84
CA ALA A 15 4.20 3.66 8.83
C ALA A 15 3.63 3.84 7.42
N ILE A 16 4.52 4.06 6.45
CA ILE A 16 4.17 4.31 5.04
C ILE A 16 5.06 3.47 4.12
N ALA A 17 4.42 2.64 3.28
CA ALA A 17 5.05 1.96 2.15
C ALA A 17 4.40 2.40 0.85
N GLU A 18 5.21 2.64 -0.17
CA GLU A 18 4.75 2.97 -1.51
C GLU A 18 5.32 1.98 -2.53
N TYR A 19 4.49 1.55 -3.47
CA TYR A 19 4.88 0.65 -4.56
C TYR A 19 4.55 1.33 -5.87
N ILE A 20 5.58 1.51 -6.71
CA ILE A 20 5.43 2.13 -8.04
C ILE A 20 4.93 1.10 -9.05
N ASP A 21 4.49 1.56 -10.21
CA ASP A 21 4.01 0.71 -11.31
C ASP A 21 2.96 -0.33 -10.88
N PHE A 22 2.18 0.00 -9.85
CA PHE A 22 1.09 -0.84 -9.40
C PHE A 22 0.05 -1.01 -10.51
N THR A 23 -0.30 -2.26 -10.79
CA THR A 23 -1.42 -2.65 -11.64
C THR A 23 -2.21 -3.77 -10.98
N LEU A 24 -3.49 -3.82 -11.31
CA LEU A 24 -4.39 -4.87 -10.89
C LEU A 24 -5.03 -5.47 -12.14
N GLY A 25 -4.91 -6.78 -12.29
CA GLY A 25 -5.58 -7.51 -13.36
C GLY A 25 -7.10 -7.57 -13.16
N ASP A 26 -7.80 -8.01 -14.19
CA ASP A 26 -9.25 -8.23 -14.14
C ASP A 26 -9.61 -9.60 -13.53
N GLU A 27 -10.90 -9.93 -13.52
CA GLU A 27 -11.42 -11.19 -12.99
C GLU A 27 -10.84 -12.42 -13.72
N SER A 28 -10.60 -12.33 -15.04
CA SER A 28 -10.02 -13.45 -15.81
C SER A 28 -8.59 -13.80 -15.38
N SER A 29 -7.90 -12.83 -14.80
CA SER A 29 -6.57 -12.98 -14.21
C SER A 29 -6.60 -13.21 -12.69
N ASP A 30 -7.78 -13.45 -12.10
CA ASP A 30 -7.99 -13.53 -10.65
C ASP A 30 -7.48 -12.30 -9.89
N TYR A 31 -7.67 -11.11 -10.47
CA TYR A 31 -7.23 -9.83 -9.92
C TYR A 31 -5.75 -9.85 -9.51
N THR A 32 -4.87 -10.38 -10.38
CA THR A 32 -3.44 -10.47 -10.08
C THR A 32 -2.86 -9.07 -9.81
N ALA A 33 -2.19 -8.90 -8.67
CA ALA A 33 -1.50 -7.64 -8.34
C ALA A 33 -0.04 -7.70 -8.84
N THR A 34 0.40 -6.68 -9.56
CA THR A 34 1.81 -6.50 -9.91
C THR A 34 2.26 -5.09 -9.59
N PHE A 35 3.54 -4.93 -9.29
CA PHE A 35 4.13 -3.65 -8.92
C PHE A 35 5.65 -3.68 -9.07
N GLY A 36 6.26 -2.51 -9.15
CA GLY A 36 7.71 -2.30 -9.14
C GLY A 36 8.30 -2.26 -7.72
N PRO A 37 9.57 -1.85 -7.59
CA PRO A 37 10.26 -1.74 -6.30
C PRO A 37 9.51 -0.88 -5.28
N ALA A 38 9.70 -1.16 -3.99
CA ALA A 38 9.11 -0.33 -2.94
C ALA A 38 9.93 0.94 -2.72
N VAL A 39 9.22 2.03 -2.39
CA VAL A 39 9.78 3.24 -1.79
C VAL A 39 9.31 3.27 -0.34
N LEU A 40 10.18 2.84 0.56
CA LEU A 40 9.92 2.86 1.99
C LEU A 40 10.18 4.27 2.52
N ARG A 41 9.18 4.91 3.14
CA ARG A 41 9.32 6.31 3.58
C ARG A 41 9.54 6.45 5.08
N SER A 42 8.76 5.74 5.90
CA SER A 42 8.82 5.87 7.35
C SER A 42 8.22 4.64 8.02
N GLY A 43 8.87 4.17 9.07
CA GLY A 43 8.35 3.16 9.98
C GLY A 43 8.21 1.76 9.44
N ILE A 44 8.92 1.47 8.35
CA ILE A 44 8.97 0.17 7.70
C ILE A 44 10.44 -0.19 7.46
N THR A 45 10.84 -1.37 7.94
CA THR A 45 12.21 -1.89 7.89
C THR A 45 12.47 -2.84 6.72
N ASP A 46 11.42 -3.34 6.07
CA ASP A 46 11.54 -4.27 4.95
C ASP A 46 10.40 -4.14 3.91
N GLU A 47 10.56 -4.78 2.76
CA GLU A 47 9.54 -4.85 1.72
C GLU A 47 8.57 -6.03 1.94
N SER A 48 7.91 -6.10 3.10
CA SER A 48 7.08 -7.27 3.48
C SER A 48 5.97 -7.66 2.48
N TRP A 49 5.50 -6.74 1.64
CA TRP A 49 4.50 -7.07 0.61
C TRP A 49 5.11 -7.53 -0.73
N ALA A 50 6.43 -7.47 -0.90
CA ALA A 50 7.12 -7.86 -2.14
C ALA A 50 6.82 -9.31 -2.56
N LEU A 51 6.62 -10.23 -1.61
CA LEU A 51 6.25 -11.62 -1.89
C LEU A 51 4.85 -11.80 -2.50
N SER A 52 4.04 -10.74 -2.51
CA SER A 52 2.72 -10.69 -3.13
C SER A 52 2.78 -10.22 -4.59
N ASN A 53 3.97 -9.84 -5.09
CA ASN A 53 4.12 -9.38 -6.47
C ASN A 53 3.83 -10.52 -7.46
N GLY A 54 2.88 -10.28 -8.37
CA GLY A 54 2.40 -11.25 -9.33
C GLY A 54 1.64 -12.41 -8.71
N THR A 55 1.06 -12.25 -7.52
CA THR A 55 0.15 -13.24 -6.94
C THR A 55 -1.30 -12.90 -7.24
N LYS A 56 -2.12 -13.95 -7.30
CA LYS A 56 -3.57 -13.85 -7.52
C LYS A 56 -4.28 -13.50 -6.23
N PHE A 57 -5.39 -12.78 -6.33
CA PHE A 57 -6.26 -12.57 -5.19
C PHE A 57 -6.92 -13.90 -4.80
N GLY A 58 -6.91 -14.20 -3.50
CA GLY A 58 -7.46 -15.44 -2.96
C GLY A 58 -8.41 -15.18 -1.80
N THR A 59 -9.52 -15.93 -1.77
CA THR A 59 -10.51 -15.93 -0.69
C THR A 59 -10.76 -17.35 -0.20
N LYS A 60 -11.42 -17.50 0.96
CA LYS A 60 -11.76 -18.82 1.52
C LYS A 60 -12.38 -19.79 0.51
N ASN A 61 -13.23 -19.29 -0.39
CA ASN A 61 -13.97 -20.11 -1.36
C ASN A 61 -13.31 -20.15 -2.74
N HIS A 62 -12.26 -19.35 -2.97
CA HIS A 62 -11.55 -19.28 -4.23
C HIS A 62 -10.05 -19.17 -3.94
N ASP A 63 -9.41 -20.33 -3.74
CA ASP A 63 -8.02 -20.39 -3.30
C ASP A 63 -7.04 -20.54 -4.45
N ASN A 64 -6.55 -19.38 -4.91
CA ASN A 64 -5.60 -19.23 -6.00
C ASN A 64 -4.13 -19.38 -5.58
N ASN A 65 -3.87 -19.76 -4.32
CA ASN A 65 -2.53 -20.03 -3.82
C ASN A 65 -2.26 -21.55 -3.75
N PRO A 66 -1.13 -22.04 -4.29
CA PRO A 66 -0.78 -23.47 -4.24
C PRO A 66 -0.67 -24.06 -2.83
N ALA A 67 -0.24 -23.28 -1.84
CA ALA A 67 -0.14 -23.69 -0.43
C ALA A 67 -1.47 -23.58 0.33
N LYS A 68 -2.57 -23.32 -0.38
CA LYS A 68 -3.93 -23.20 0.16
C LYS A 68 -4.05 -22.16 1.29
N CYS A 69 -3.37 -21.04 1.10
CA CYS A 69 -3.26 -20.00 2.09
C CYS A 69 -4.58 -19.30 2.42
N SER A 70 -5.43 -19.11 1.42
CA SER A 70 -6.69 -18.40 1.60
C SER A 70 -7.79 -19.29 2.19
N SER A 71 -7.74 -20.61 1.98
CA SER A 71 -8.72 -21.55 2.54
C SER A 71 -8.28 -22.18 3.86
N LEU A 72 -6.98 -22.48 4.04
CA LEU A 72 -6.44 -23.22 5.19
C LEU A 72 -5.42 -22.42 6.01
N GLY A 73 -4.50 -21.71 5.36
CA GLY A 73 -3.33 -21.06 5.97
C GLY A 73 -3.55 -19.67 6.58
N GLY A 74 -4.80 -19.28 6.80
CA GLY A 74 -5.16 -18.01 7.45
C GLY A 74 -6.20 -17.15 6.75
N GLY A 75 -6.64 -17.50 5.54
CA GLY A 75 -7.72 -16.77 4.86
C GLY A 75 -9.14 -16.99 5.40
N LYS A 76 -9.27 -17.52 6.62
CA LYS A 76 -10.46 -17.25 7.44
C LYS A 76 -10.57 -15.76 7.84
N ALA A 77 -9.50 -15.00 7.65
CA ALA A 77 -9.39 -13.62 8.08
C ALA A 77 -9.71 -12.57 7.03
N GLY A 78 -9.88 -12.91 5.75
CA GLY A 78 -10.15 -11.96 4.66
C GLY A 78 -9.60 -12.43 3.31
N GLY A 79 -9.92 -11.70 2.24
CA GLY A 79 -9.32 -11.91 0.92
C GLY A 79 -8.02 -11.13 0.77
N TRP A 80 -6.99 -11.73 0.17
CA TRP A 80 -5.67 -11.10 0.05
C TRP A 80 -4.88 -11.63 -1.16
N TRP A 81 -3.83 -10.91 -1.55
CA TRP A 81 -2.79 -11.40 -2.45
C TRP A 81 -1.78 -12.20 -1.65
N TRP A 82 -2.05 -13.48 -1.44
CA TRP A 82 -1.26 -14.34 -0.56
C TRP A 82 0.13 -14.57 -1.13
N SER A 83 1.15 -14.53 -0.27
CA SER A 83 2.55 -14.72 -0.65
C SER A 83 2.74 -16.03 -1.40
N ARG A 84 3.63 -16.02 -2.40
CA ARG A 84 4.03 -17.26 -3.05
C ARG A 84 4.66 -18.21 -2.01
N PRO A 85 4.41 -19.53 -2.10
CA PRO A 85 5.15 -20.49 -1.30
C PRO A 85 6.63 -20.32 -1.62
N SER A 86 7.46 -20.06 -0.61
CA SER A 86 8.91 -20.09 -0.76
C SER A 86 9.46 -21.34 -0.08
N THR A 87 10.59 -21.86 -0.56
CA THR A 87 11.28 -23.00 0.07
C THR A 87 11.74 -22.72 1.51
N LEU A 88 11.60 -21.47 1.96
CA LEU A 88 12.07 -20.97 3.25
C LEU A 88 10.93 -20.55 4.20
N SER A 89 9.66 -20.59 3.77
CA SER A 89 8.55 -20.18 4.63
C SER A 89 7.22 -20.81 4.25
N SER A 90 6.58 -21.47 5.24
CA SER A 90 5.17 -21.87 5.21
C SER A 90 4.22 -20.71 5.54
N MET A 91 4.73 -19.48 5.67
CA MET A 91 3.91 -18.33 6.01
C MET A 91 3.16 -17.84 4.78
N CYS A 92 1.84 -17.92 4.87
CA CYS A 92 0.93 -17.56 3.80
C CYS A 92 0.89 -16.08 3.47
N SER A 93 1.27 -15.22 4.40
CA SER A 93 1.52 -13.82 4.14
C SER A 93 2.36 -13.18 5.23
N LEU A 94 3.16 -12.19 4.86
CA LEU A 94 3.85 -11.28 5.79
C LEU A 94 3.01 -10.03 6.08
N THR A 95 2.07 -9.70 5.20
CA THR A 95 1.13 -8.60 5.37
C THR A 95 -0.29 -9.09 5.13
N ASN A 96 -1.27 -8.60 5.87
CA ASN A 96 -2.67 -8.87 5.57
C ASN A 96 -3.50 -7.73 6.16
N LEU A 97 -3.76 -6.70 5.37
CA LEU A 97 -4.54 -5.55 5.84
C LEU A 97 -6.04 -5.84 5.87
N ASN A 98 -6.45 -6.90 5.19
CA ASN A 98 -7.82 -7.40 5.20
C ASN A 98 -8.05 -8.46 6.29
N GLY A 99 -7.08 -8.69 7.19
CA GLY A 99 -7.17 -9.65 8.28
C GLY A 99 -8.15 -9.23 9.38
N VAL A 100 -8.36 -10.10 10.37
CA VAL A 100 -9.24 -9.81 11.52
C VAL A 100 -8.72 -8.58 12.26
N TYR A 101 -9.59 -7.61 12.49
CA TYR A 101 -9.29 -6.46 13.34
C TYR A 101 -9.11 -6.90 14.80
N ASP A 102 -7.94 -6.62 15.38
CA ASP A 102 -7.61 -6.88 16.77
C ASP A 102 -6.42 -5.97 17.13
N ASP A 103 -6.71 -4.85 17.77
CA ASP A 103 -5.72 -3.83 18.15
C ASP A 103 -5.02 -4.15 19.48
N ALA A 104 -5.26 -5.33 20.06
CA ALA A 104 -4.64 -5.81 21.28
C ALA A 104 -3.60 -6.91 21.04
N ARG A 105 -3.69 -7.66 19.94
CA ARG A 105 -2.83 -8.82 19.68
C ARG A 105 -2.24 -8.82 18.28
N LEU A 106 -1.00 -9.30 18.16
CA LEU A 106 -0.40 -9.65 16.88
C LEU A 106 -0.82 -11.05 16.43
N GLY A 107 -0.74 -11.33 15.13
CA GLY A 107 -0.87 -12.69 14.64
C GLY A 107 -1.11 -12.78 13.13
N PRO A 108 -0.87 -13.97 12.54
CA PRO A 108 -0.91 -14.19 11.10
C PRO A 108 -2.31 -14.11 10.48
N HIS A 109 -3.36 -14.08 11.31
CA HIS A 109 -4.77 -13.98 10.88
C HIS A 109 -5.39 -12.62 11.19
N ARG A 110 -4.57 -11.65 11.62
CA ARG A 110 -5.03 -10.33 12.00
C ARG A 110 -4.63 -9.29 10.97
N MET A 111 -5.14 -8.08 11.12
CA MET A 111 -4.65 -6.94 10.38
C MET A 111 -3.17 -6.71 10.74
N VAL A 112 -2.27 -7.12 9.85
CA VAL A 112 -0.82 -7.21 10.14
C VAL A 112 0.02 -6.65 9.01
N TRP A 113 1.16 -6.08 9.37
CA TRP A 113 2.25 -5.75 8.47
C TRP A 113 3.55 -6.15 9.15
N HIS A 114 4.27 -7.13 8.60
CA HIS A 114 5.61 -7.48 9.05
C HIS A 114 6.59 -6.37 8.65
N GLY A 115 7.68 -6.22 9.40
CA GLY A 115 8.68 -5.18 9.12
C GLY A 115 8.23 -3.78 9.54
N LEU A 116 7.31 -3.65 10.49
CA LEU A 116 7.17 -2.38 11.22
C LEU A 116 8.40 -2.18 12.12
N GLU A 117 8.94 -0.97 12.16
CA GLU A 117 10.04 -0.62 13.10
C GLU A 117 9.63 -0.87 14.56
N GLU A 118 8.36 -0.56 14.91
CA GLU A 118 7.74 -0.92 16.18
C GLU A 118 6.70 -2.01 15.94
N PRO A 119 7.01 -3.29 16.23
CA PRO A 119 6.06 -4.40 16.08
C PRO A 119 4.85 -4.23 17.01
N ALA A 120 3.72 -3.82 16.46
CA ALA A 120 2.50 -3.55 17.22
C ALA A 120 1.24 -3.88 16.41
N PRO A 121 0.12 -4.24 17.07
CA PRO A 121 -1.17 -4.41 16.41
C PRO A 121 -1.58 -3.15 15.66
N LEU A 122 -2.09 -3.33 14.44
CA LEU A 122 -2.60 -2.22 13.65
C LEU A 122 -4.01 -1.86 14.13
N ARG A 123 -4.26 -0.57 14.37
CA ARG A 123 -5.61 -0.04 14.65
C ARG A 123 -6.26 0.61 13.43
N ARG A 124 -5.45 0.95 12.41
CA ARG A 124 -5.93 1.53 11.16
C ARG A 124 -4.97 1.18 10.03
N SER A 125 -5.53 0.88 8.87
CA SER A 125 -4.81 0.75 7.61
C SER A 125 -5.57 1.50 6.50
N ARG A 126 -4.84 2.00 5.51
CA ARG A 126 -5.39 2.57 4.28
C ARG A 126 -4.54 2.13 3.10
N MET A 127 -5.21 1.71 2.04
CA MET A 127 -4.62 1.45 0.72
C MET A 127 -5.19 2.48 -0.25
N MET A 128 -4.33 3.22 -0.92
CA MET A 128 -4.74 4.31 -1.81
C MET A 128 -3.91 4.25 -3.09
N VAL A 129 -4.54 4.52 -4.23
CA VAL A 129 -3.87 4.58 -5.52
C VAL A 129 -3.85 6.00 -6.06
N ARG A 130 -2.79 6.33 -6.80
CA ARG A 130 -2.62 7.61 -7.48
C ARG A 130 -1.93 7.40 -8.84
N PRO A 131 -2.25 8.16 -9.89
CA PRO A 131 -1.42 8.19 -11.10
C PRO A 131 0.04 8.56 -10.77
N MET A 132 1.02 8.00 -11.49
CA MET A 132 2.44 8.29 -11.23
C MET A 132 2.84 9.71 -11.68
N ASP A 133 2.13 10.23 -12.69
CA ASP A 133 2.27 11.55 -13.30
C ASP A 133 1.37 12.62 -12.65
N PHE A 134 0.78 12.32 -11.49
CA PHE A 134 -0.14 13.22 -10.80
C PHE A 134 0.50 14.58 -10.43
N ASP A 135 1.81 14.59 -10.21
CA ASP A 135 2.57 15.81 -9.86
C ASP A 135 3.13 16.52 -11.11
N VAL A 136 2.87 15.99 -12.32
CA VAL A 136 3.36 16.52 -13.62
C VAL A 136 2.20 17.13 -14.40
N VAL A 137 1.47 18.07 -13.80
CA VAL A 137 0.61 18.97 -14.57
C VAL A 137 1.52 20.04 -15.16
N ALA A 138 1.96 19.85 -16.41
CA ALA A 138 2.51 20.95 -17.19
C ALA A 138 1.41 22.00 -17.32
N CYS A 139 1.61 23.19 -16.72
CA CYS A 139 0.64 24.27 -16.84
C CYS A 139 0.51 24.60 -18.34
N PRO A 140 -0.70 24.53 -18.95
CA PRO A 140 -0.88 24.78 -20.38
C PRO A 140 -0.42 26.18 -20.80
N ASN A 141 -0.31 27.10 -19.84
CA ASN A 141 0.39 28.37 -19.95
C ASN A 141 1.43 28.48 -18.83
N PRO A 142 2.70 28.84 -19.10
CA PRO A 142 3.56 29.35 -18.04
C PRO A 142 2.85 30.55 -17.42
N CYS A 143 2.63 30.56 -16.09
CA CYS A 143 2.15 31.77 -15.42
C CYS A 143 3.11 32.90 -15.84
N LEU A 144 2.58 33.97 -16.47
CA LEU A 144 3.37 35.01 -17.14
C LEU A 144 4.38 35.75 -16.24
N ASN A 145 4.41 35.46 -14.94
CA ASN A 145 5.24 36.10 -13.93
C ASN A 145 5.93 35.11 -12.96
N GLY A 146 6.25 33.88 -13.38
CA GLY A 146 7.05 32.95 -12.54
C GLY A 146 6.30 32.33 -11.35
N GLY A 147 4.96 32.30 -11.39
CA GLY A 147 4.14 31.61 -10.39
C GLY A 147 4.26 30.08 -10.46
N THR A 148 4.06 29.40 -9.33
CA THR A 148 3.97 27.93 -9.25
C THR A 148 2.49 27.51 -9.25
N CYS A 149 2.14 26.51 -10.07
CA CYS A 149 0.79 25.95 -10.10
C CYS A 149 0.64 24.94 -8.96
N LEU A 150 -0.46 25.02 -8.19
CA LEU A 150 -0.81 24.01 -7.18
C LEU A 150 -1.82 23.02 -7.78
N ALA A 151 -1.38 21.82 -8.14
CA ALA A 151 -2.30 20.72 -8.48
C ALA A 151 -2.96 20.16 -7.20
N PRO A 152 -4.19 19.60 -7.23
CA PRO A 152 -5.03 19.28 -8.40
C PRO A 152 -6.40 20.01 -8.46
N VAL A 153 -6.66 21.04 -7.65
CA VAL A 153 -8.04 21.54 -7.45
C VAL A 153 -8.37 22.88 -8.12
N SER A 154 -7.38 23.66 -8.56
CA SER A 154 -7.64 24.86 -9.37
C SER A 154 -6.41 25.25 -10.19
N VAL A 155 -6.64 25.69 -11.44
CA VAL A 155 -5.64 26.40 -12.25
C VAL A 155 -5.60 27.86 -11.76
N GLU A 156 -5.33 28.06 -10.47
CA GLU A 156 -5.17 29.38 -9.89
C GLU A 156 -3.67 29.62 -9.72
N CYS A 157 -3.11 30.52 -10.53
CA CYS A 157 -1.77 31.03 -10.28
C CYS A 157 -1.82 31.80 -8.95
N SER A 158 -1.19 31.26 -7.89
CA SER A 158 -0.97 32.04 -6.67
C SER A 158 0.07 33.12 -6.96
N ALA A 159 -0.29 34.39 -6.78
CA ALA A 159 0.71 35.45 -6.71
C ALA A 159 1.64 35.16 -5.51
N GLN A 160 2.95 35.29 -5.70
CA GLN A 160 3.85 35.33 -4.54
C GLN A 160 3.45 36.55 -3.71
N VAL A 161 3.08 36.32 -2.46
CA VAL A 161 3.02 37.39 -1.48
C VAL A 161 4.48 37.74 -1.20
N ASP A 162 4.95 38.83 -1.79
CA ASP A 162 6.22 39.44 -1.39
C ASP A 162 6.12 39.79 0.09
N VAL A 163 6.82 39.01 0.93
CA VAL A 163 7.05 39.37 2.33
C VAL A 163 8.03 40.54 2.31
N VAL A 164 7.49 41.76 2.26
CA VAL A 164 8.25 42.97 2.55
C VAL A 164 8.49 42.96 4.07
N TYR A 165 9.71 42.60 4.47
CA TYR A 165 10.20 42.95 5.80
C TYR A 165 10.37 44.48 5.84
N VAL A 166 9.58 45.15 6.69
CA VAL A 166 9.79 46.56 7.09
C VAL A 166 10.50 46.57 8.43
#